data_AF-A0A542XP15-F1
#
_entry.id   AF-A0A542XP15-F1
#
_cell.length_a   1.000
_cell.length_b   1.000
_cell.length_c   1.000
_cell.angle_alpha   90.00
_cell.angle_beta   90.00
_cell.angle_gamma   90.00
#
_symmetry.space_group_name_H-M   'P 1'
#
loop_
_entity.id
_entity.type
_entity.pdbx_description
1 polymer ?
#
loop_
_entity_poly.entity_id
_entity_poly.type
_entity_poly.pdbx_seq_one_letter_code
_entity_poly.pdbx_strand_id
1 'polypeptide(L)'
;MRRSTRLADTTAGALAGLASIRRLTTGRRTGARPPGSWEVVTVDRPPGEVLPGGRWPEPLRRLAPAIQVEIRQAPGGRGTELAARIRPGATLPGLAAHLAGDDPGRVVRTALWQAKQLTETGEVLRADRSRTDRGPAG
;
A
#
# COMPACT_ATOMS: atom_id res chain seq x y z
N MET A 1 -36.52 57.27 12.77
CA MET A 1 -35.66 56.78 13.86
C MET A 1 -35.75 55.26 13.93
N ARG A 2 -34.58 54.60 13.94
CA ARG A 2 -34.26 53.22 14.39
C ARG A 2 -34.84 52.03 13.59
N ARG A 3 -33.94 51.48 12.75
CA ARG A 3 -33.85 50.11 12.22
C ARG A 3 -33.43 49.13 13.34
N SER A 4 -33.85 47.86 13.26
CA SER A 4 -33.11 46.66 13.75
C SER A 4 -33.81 45.39 13.21
N THR A 5 -33.36 44.77 12.11
CA THR A 5 -32.26 43.80 11.91
C THR A 5 -32.58 42.34 12.27
N ARG A 6 -32.57 41.58 11.17
CA ARG A 6 -32.69 40.15 10.91
C ARG A 6 -31.60 39.26 11.53
N LEU A 7 -31.96 37.96 11.52
CA LEU A 7 -31.16 36.75 11.25
C LEU A 7 -30.30 36.20 12.39
N ALA A 8 -30.70 35.00 12.82
CA ALA A 8 -29.95 34.11 13.70
C ALA A 8 -28.93 33.34 12.86
N ASP A 9 -27.66 33.49 13.23
CA ASP A 9 -26.53 32.76 12.65
C ASP A 9 -26.54 31.29 13.09
N THR A 10 -26.39 30.41 12.11
CA THR A 10 -26.12 28.98 12.31
C THR A 10 -24.63 28.76 12.03
N THR A 11 -23.84 28.40 13.04
CA THR A 11 -22.43 28.03 12.88
C THR A 11 -22.18 26.66 13.50
N ALA A 12 -22.25 25.61 12.68
CA ALA A 12 -21.87 24.25 13.07
C ALA A 12 -20.52 23.88 12.45
N GLY A 13 -19.49 23.94 13.31
CA GLY A 13 -18.24 23.17 13.35
C GLY A 13 -17.59 22.66 12.05
N ALA A 14 -16.47 23.29 11.69
CA ALA A 14 -15.48 22.73 10.77
C ALA A 14 -14.61 21.68 11.49
N LEU A 15 -14.62 20.43 11.04
CA LEU A 15 -13.58 19.44 11.38
C LEU A 15 -12.52 19.45 10.27
N ALA A 16 -11.53 20.33 10.43
CA ALA A 16 -10.33 20.36 9.60
C ALA A 16 -9.40 19.19 10.00
N GLY A 17 -9.56 18.05 9.34
CA GLY A 17 -8.58 16.96 9.40
C GLY A 17 -7.28 17.39 8.71
N LEU A 18 -6.28 17.77 9.50
CA LEU A 18 -4.92 18.03 9.02
C LEU A 18 -4.27 16.72 8.55
N ALA A 19 -4.56 16.31 7.32
CA ALA A 19 -3.79 15.29 6.63
C ALA A 19 -2.42 15.88 6.29
N SER A 20 -1.41 15.53 7.07
CA SER A 20 -0.01 15.85 6.79
C SER A 20 0.42 15.23 5.45
N ILE A 21 0.42 16.03 4.38
CA ILE A 21 0.88 15.63 3.05
C ILE A 21 2.41 15.56 3.08
N ARG A 22 2.95 14.41 3.48
CA ARG A 22 4.39 14.14 3.30
C ARG A 22 4.60 13.69 1.85
N ARG A 23 5.10 14.60 1.02
CA ARG A 23 5.46 14.37 -0.38
C ARG A 23 6.51 13.25 -0.48
N LEU A 24 6.07 12.01 -0.69
CA LEU A 24 6.95 10.90 -1.03
C LEU A 24 7.39 11.09 -2.49
N THR A 25 8.60 11.62 -2.66
CA THR A 25 9.25 11.71 -3.96
C THR A 25 9.57 10.30 -4.46
N THR A 26 8.93 9.91 -5.57
CA THR A 26 9.11 8.64 -6.27
C THR A 26 10.39 8.67 -7.09
N GLY A 27 11.54 8.71 -6.42
CA GLY A 27 12.82 8.38 -7.04
C GLY A 27 13.03 6.88 -6.96
N ARG A 28 13.27 6.21 -8.10
CA ARG A 28 13.75 4.82 -8.13
C ARG A 28 15.16 4.79 -7.53
N ARG A 29 15.24 4.60 -6.21
CA ARG A 29 16.52 4.49 -5.49
C ARG A 29 17.07 3.09 -5.74
N THR A 30 18.19 3.01 -6.44
CA THR A 30 18.96 1.78 -6.70
C THR A 30 19.87 1.37 -5.54
N GLY A 31 19.65 1.90 -4.34
CA GLY A 31 20.35 1.51 -3.12
C GLY A 31 19.46 0.68 -2.19
N ALA A 32 20.07 -0.16 -1.34
CA ALA A 32 19.37 -0.90 -0.30
C ALA A 32 18.54 0.07 0.55
N ARG A 33 17.23 -0.16 0.59
CA ARG A 33 16.30 0.76 1.24
C ARG A 33 16.31 0.50 2.75
N PRO A 34 16.23 1.54 3.61
CA PRO A 34 16.20 1.34 5.05
C PRO A 34 15.05 0.41 5.46
N PRO A 35 15.26 -0.46 6.46
CA PRO A 35 14.21 -1.32 6.98
C PRO A 35 13.00 -0.49 7.44
N GLY A 36 11.79 -1.00 7.18
CA GLY A 36 10.54 -0.31 7.54
C GLY A 36 10.15 0.87 6.64
N SER A 37 10.84 1.07 5.51
CA SER A 37 10.41 2.06 4.52
C SER A 37 9.10 1.67 3.82
N TRP A 38 8.37 2.67 3.31
CA TRP A 38 7.21 2.46 2.46
C TRP A 38 7.61 1.81 1.12
N GLU A 39 6.92 0.74 0.80
CA GLU A 39 6.87 0.09 -0.51
C GLU A 39 5.56 0.45 -1.20
N VAL A 40 5.57 0.75 -2.49
CA VAL A 40 4.40 1.28 -3.21
C VAL A 40 4.23 0.61 -4.57
N VAL A 41 3.00 0.24 -4.90
CA VAL A 41 2.60 -0.19 -6.25
C VAL A 41 1.42 0.65 -6.74
N THR A 42 1.36 0.91 -8.05
CA THR A 42 0.15 1.43 -8.70
C THR A 42 -0.65 0.26 -9.24
N VAL A 43 -1.92 0.17 -8.84
CA VAL A 43 -2.91 -0.78 -9.34
C VAL A 43 -3.83 -0.05 -10.31
N ASP A 44 -3.98 -0.55 -11.52
CA ASP A 44 -4.77 0.02 -12.62
C ASP A 44 -6.28 -0.25 -12.43
N ARG A 45 -6.76 -0.06 -11.21
CA ARG A 45 -8.15 -0.24 -10.78
C ARG A 45 -8.54 0.88 -9.81
N PRO A 46 -9.81 1.28 -9.76
CA PRO A 46 -10.29 2.28 -8.79
C PRO A 46 -10.25 1.74 -7.35
N PRO A 47 -10.22 2.60 -6.32
CA PRO A 47 -10.06 2.16 -4.93
C PRO A 47 -11.11 1.15 -4.45
N GLY A 48 -12.34 1.21 -4.96
CA GLY A 48 -13.41 0.26 -4.61
C GLY A 48 -13.15 -1.16 -5.11
N GLU A 49 -12.39 -1.33 -6.18
CA GLU A 49 -11.96 -2.64 -6.71
C GLU A 49 -10.68 -3.14 -6.05
N VAL A 50 -9.80 -2.23 -5.60
CA VAL A 50 -8.59 -2.57 -4.83
C VAL A 50 -8.94 -2.98 -3.39
N LEU A 51 -9.97 -2.37 -2.79
CA LEU A 51 -10.51 -2.71 -1.48
C LEU A 51 -12.01 -3.01 -1.52
N PRO A 52 -12.40 -4.17 -2.07
CA PRO A 52 -13.80 -4.56 -2.07
C PRO A 52 -14.31 -4.70 -0.63
N GLY A 53 -15.31 -3.89 -0.27
CA GLY A 53 -15.87 -3.85 1.08
C GLY A 53 -14.88 -3.44 2.18
N GLY A 54 -13.84 -2.66 1.84
CA GLY A 54 -12.84 -2.19 2.80
C GLY A 54 -11.86 -3.26 3.29
N ARG A 55 -11.86 -4.45 2.67
CA ARG A 55 -10.95 -5.55 3.05
C ARG A 55 -9.65 -5.45 2.25
N TRP A 56 -8.52 -5.62 2.94
CA TRP A 56 -7.22 -5.71 2.28
C TRP A 56 -7.19 -6.87 1.27
N PRO A 57 -6.62 -6.68 0.06
CA PRO A 57 -6.50 -7.74 -0.91
C PRO A 57 -5.54 -8.83 -0.40
N GLU A 58 -5.73 -10.06 -0.86
CA GLU A 58 -4.73 -11.11 -0.68
C GLU A 58 -3.51 -10.79 -1.56
N PRO A 59 -2.28 -11.06 -1.10
CA PRO A 59 -1.92 -11.66 0.19
C PRO A 59 -1.72 -10.66 1.34
N LEU A 60 -1.87 -9.34 1.12
CA LEU A 60 -1.63 -8.32 2.15
C LEU A 60 -2.47 -8.53 3.42
N ARG A 61 -3.68 -9.06 3.27
CA ARG A 61 -4.55 -9.41 4.41
C ARG A 61 -3.87 -10.32 5.44
N ARG A 62 -3.03 -11.26 5.01
CA ARG A 62 -2.30 -12.18 5.91
C ARG A 62 -1.22 -11.48 6.71
N LEU A 63 -0.75 -10.33 6.23
CA LEU A 63 0.28 -9.52 6.89
C LEU A 63 -0.32 -8.39 7.74
N ALA A 64 -1.64 -8.17 7.69
CA ALA A 64 -2.34 -7.04 8.30
C ALA A 64 -1.95 -6.73 9.76
N PRO A 65 -1.68 -7.72 10.65
CA PRO A 65 -1.25 -7.44 12.02
C PRO A 65 0.12 -6.74 12.11
N ALA A 66 1.01 -6.99 11.15
CA ALA A 66 2.40 -6.55 11.18
C ALA A 66 2.69 -5.34 10.28
N ILE A 67 1.77 -4.97 9.39
CA ILE A 67 1.97 -3.89 8.42
C ILE A 67 1.02 -2.72 8.63
N GLN A 68 1.48 -1.55 8.19
CA GLN A 68 0.65 -0.38 7.94
C GLN A 68 0.42 -0.31 6.42
N VAL A 69 -0.82 -0.01 6.02
CA VAL A 69 -1.21 0.13 4.61
C VAL A 69 -1.83 1.51 4.41
N GLU A 70 -1.45 2.16 3.32
CA GLU A 70 -2.02 3.44 2.86
C GLU A 70 -2.50 3.30 1.43
N ILE A 71 -3.63 3.95 1.13
CA ILE A 71 -4.24 3.96 -0.21
C ILE A 71 -4.52 5.39 -0.62
N ARG A 72 -4.20 5.68 -1.88
CA ARG A 72 -4.48 6.98 -2.49
C ARG A 72 -4.76 6.82 -3.97
N GLN A 73 -5.40 7.83 -4.56
CA GLN A 73 -5.47 7.94 -6.02
C GLN A 73 -4.06 8.04 -6.60
N ALA A 74 -3.80 7.30 -7.66
CA ALA A 74 -2.51 7.34 -8.35
C ALA A 74 -2.37 8.65 -9.15
N PRO A 75 -1.16 9.24 -9.20
CA PRO A 75 -0.90 10.42 -10.00
C PRO A 75 -1.23 10.20 -11.48
N GLY A 76 -1.86 11.21 -12.09
CA GLY A 76 -2.24 11.17 -13.49
C GLY A 76 -3.41 10.25 -13.81
N GLY A 77 -4.24 9.89 -12.82
CA GLY A 77 -5.43 9.07 -13.04
C GLY A 77 -5.14 7.60 -13.39
N ARG A 78 -3.93 7.10 -13.07
CA ARG A 78 -3.47 5.73 -13.38
C ARG A 78 -4.04 4.64 -12.46
N GLY A 79 -5.20 4.88 -11.86
CA GLY A 79 -5.81 4.01 -10.84
C GLY A 79 -5.42 4.38 -9.42
N THR A 80 -5.00 3.40 -8.62
CA THR A 80 -4.83 3.51 -7.17
C THR A 80 -3.40 3.18 -6.77
N GLU A 81 -2.78 4.00 -5.93
CA GLU A 81 -1.53 3.61 -5.26
C GLU A 81 -1.81 2.91 -3.94
N LEU A 82 -1.23 1.73 -3.80
CA LEU A 82 -1.25 0.91 -2.60
C LEU A 82 0.15 0.90 -2.01
N ALA A 83 0.30 1.49 -0.83
CA ALA A 83 1.54 1.57 -0.10
C ALA A 83 1.49 0.71 1.16
N ALA A 84 2.57 0.00 1.47
CA ALA A 84 2.68 -0.77 2.70
C ALA A 84 4.07 -0.67 3.31
N ARG A 85 4.14 -0.77 4.64
CA ARG A 85 5.40 -0.93 5.38
C ARG A 85 5.17 -1.80 6.61
N ILE A 86 6.24 -2.43 7.10
CA ILE A 86 6.21 -3.09 8.40
C ILE A 86 6.08 -2.02 9.49
N ARG A 87 5.20 -2.25 10.48
CA ARG A 87 5.05 -1.36 11.62
C ARG A 87 6.34 -1.37 12.45
N PRO A 88 6.79 -0.22 12.99
CA PRO A 88 7.92 -0.20 13.90
C PRO A 88 7.71 -1.20 15.06
N GLY A 89 8.70 -2.06 15.31
CA GLY A 89 8.66 -3.08 16.37
C GLY A 89 7.76 -4.29 16.09
N ALA A 90 7.09 -4.38 14.94
CA ALA A 90 6.26 -5.54 14.62
C ALA A 90 7.09 -6.70 14.04
N THR A 91 6.67 -7.92 14.37
CA THR A 91 7.21 -9.16 13.81
C THR A 91 6.27 -9.67 12.72
N LEU A 92 6.83 -10.15 11.60
CA LEU A 92 6.04 -10.77 10.55
C LEU A 92 5.41 -12.09 11.04
N PRO A 93 4.17 -12.41 10.64
CA PRO A 93 3.50 -13.60 11.13
C PRO A 93 3.92 -14.87 10.38
N GLY A 94 4.07 -15.99 11.11
CA GLY A 94 4.18 -17.33 10.55
C GLY A 94 5.30 -17.50 9.51
N LEU A 95 4.98 -18.15 8.39
CA LEU A 95 5.94 -18.41 7.31
C LEU A 95 6.55 -17.13 6.72
N ALA A 96 5.85 -16.00 6.80
CA ALA A 96 6.38 -14.73 6.32
C ALA A 96 7.64 -14.29 7.09
N ALA A 97 7.75 -14.62 8.38
CA ALA A 97 8.97 -14.38 9.14
C ALA A 97 10.16 -15.18 8.62
N HIS A 98 9.93 -16.43 8.19
CA HIS A 98 10.99 -17.29 7.65
C HIS A 98 11.41 -16.84 6.25
N LEU A 99 10.45 -16.43 5.41
CA LEU A 99 10.71 -15.97 4.04
C LEU A 99 11.38 -14.60 3.97
N ALA A 100 11.30 -13.80 5.04
CA ALA A 100 11.93 -12.49 5.12
C ALA A 100 13.46 -12.59 5.09
N GLY A 101 14.04 -13.55 5.82
CA GLY A 101 15.48 -13.59 6.05
C GLY A 101 15.99 -12.22 6.51
N ASP A 102 17.03 -11.71 5.84
CA ASP A 102 17.65 -10.42 6.13
C ASP A 102 16.93 -9.21 5.47
N ASP A 103 15.97 -9.43 4.57
CA ASP A 103 15.16 -8.37 3.95
C ASP A 103 13.66 -8.55 4.23
N PRO A 104 13.16 -8.12 5.41
CA PRO A 104 11.73 -8.09 5.70
C PRO A 104 10.91 -7.25 4.70
N GLY A 105 11.52 -6.24 4.08
CA GLY A 105 10.88 -5.43 3.04
C GLY A 105 10.52 -6.25 1.81
N ARG A 106 11.29 -7.29 1.48
CA ARG A 106 11.02 -8.22 0.37
C ARG A 106 9.65 -8.88 0.48
N VAL A 107 9.22 -9.22 1.69
CA VAL A 107 7.90 -9.85 1.93
C VAL A 107 6.79 -8.87 1.58
N VAL A 108 6.89 -7.61 2.03
CA VAL A 108 5.91 -6.55 1.73
C VAL A 108 5.88 -6.26 0.23
N ARG A 109 7.05 -6.09 -0.39
CA ARG A 109 7.18 -5.83 -1.83
C ARG A 109 6.58 -6.96 -2.67
N THR A 110 6.83 -8.21 -2.28
CA THR A 110 6.24 -9.39 -2.93
C THR A 110 4.73 -9.42 -2.76
N ALA A 111 4.23 -9.16 -1.55
CA ALA A 111 2.80 -9.14 -1.25
C ALA A 111 2.06 -8.05 -2.03
N LEU A 112 2.62 -6.85 -2.12
CA LEU A 112 2.08 -5.76 -2.93
C LEU A 112 2.03 -6.13 -4.41
N TRP A 113 3.10 -6.74 -4.93
CA TRP A 113 3.14 -7.16 -6.33
C TRP A 113 2.12 -8.24 -6.65
N GLN A 114 1.93 -9.22 -5.76
CA GLN A 114 0.91 -10.26 -5.92
C GLN A 114 -0.50 -9.70 -5.81
N ALA A 115 -0.76 -8.79 -4.86
CA ALA A 115 -2.04 -8.12 -4.75
C ALA A 115 -2.38 -7.34 -6.02
N LYS A 116 -1.42 -6.57 -6.56
CA LYS A 116 -1.58 -5.86 -7.84
C LYS A 116 -2.00 -6.82 -8.96
N GLN A 117 -1.27 -7.92 -9.14
CA GLN A 117 -1.56 -8.87 -10.21
C GLN A 117 -2.93 -9.54 -10.03
N LEU A 118 -3.24 -10.03 -8.83
CA LEU A 118 -4.56 -10.60 -8.55
C LEU A 118 -5.70 -9.62 -8.81
N THR A 119 -5.53 -8.36 -8.42
CA THR A 119 -6.54 -7.32 -8.65
C THR A 119 -6.66 -6.93 -10.14
N GLU A 120 -5.57 -6.94 -10.90
CA GLU A 120 -5.57 -6.52 -12.29
C GLU A 120 -5.97 -7.63 -13.26
N THR A 121 -5.43 -8.83 -13.05
CA THR A 121 -5.52 -9.96 -13.98
C THR A 121 -6.26 -11.16 -13.39
N GLY A 122 -6.50 -11.19 -12.08
CA GLY A 122 -7.06 -12.36 -11.40
C GLY A 122 -6.03 -13.47 -11.11
N GLU A 123 -4.78 -13.31 -11.55
CA GLU A 123 -3.75 -14.34 -11.47
C GLU A 123 -2.42 -13.77 -10.95
N VAL A 124 -1.57 -14.62 -10.37
CA VAL A 124 -0.19 -14.24 -10.03
C VAL A 124 0.75 -14.82 -11.08
N LEU A 125 1.25 -13.99 -11.97
CA LEU A 125 2.25 -14.40 -12.97
C LEU A 125 3.55 -14.76 -12.26
N ARG A 126 4.10 -15.90 -12.68
CA ARG A 126 5.42 -16.36 -12.29
C ARG A 126 6.28 -16.35 -13.55
N ALA A 127 7.49 -15.82 -13.42
CA ALA A 127 8.47 -16.01 -14.47
C ALA A 127 8.73 -17.51 -14.63
N ASP A 128 8.70 -17.98 -15.87
CA ASP A 128 9.19 -19.32 -16.17
C ASP A 128 10.66 -19.40 -15.76
N ARG A 129 10.98 -20.42 -14.96
CA ARG A 129 12.38 -20.66 -14.59
C ARG A 129 13.11 -21.14 -15.83
N SER A 130 14.00 -20.29 -16.35
CA SER A 130 14.92 -20.68 -17.41
C SER A 130 15.85 -21.81 -16.92
N ARG A 131 16.45 -22.56 -17.84
CA ARG A 131 17.43 -23.62 -17.50
C ARG A 131 18.56 -23.08 -16.60
N THR A 132 18.91 -21.81 -16.78
CA THR A 132 19.94 -21.08 -16.01
C THR A 132 19.56 -20.90 -14.54
N ASP A 133 18.27 -20.81 -14.20
CA ASP A 133 17.78 -20.69 -12.81
C ASP A 133 17.76 -22.04 -12.05
N ARG A 134 17.86 -23.17 -12.77
CA ARG A 134 17.67 -24.50 -12.16
C ARG A 134 18.93 -25.04 -11.47
N GLY A 135 20.07 -24.34 -11.57
CA GLY A 135 21.39 -24.87 -11.20
C GLY A 135 21.83 -25.99 -12.15
N PRO A 136 23.12 -26.41 -12.12
CA PRO A 136 23.52 -27.62 -12.83
C PRO A 136 22.70 -28.78 -12.29
N ALA A 137 22.13 -29.59 -13.19
CA ALA A 137 21.57 -30.87 -12.79
C ALA A 137 22.73 -31.68 -12.18
N GLY A 138 22.62 -31.98 -10.89
CA GLY A 138 23.54 -32.90 -10.21
C GLY A 138 23.44 -34.30 -10.79
#